data_AF-A0A8J3QJ86-F1
#
_entry.id   AF-A0A8J3QJ86-F1
#
_cell.length_a   1.000
_cell.length_b   1.000
_cell.length_c   1.000
_cell.angle_alpha   90.00
_cell.angle_beta   90.00
_cell.angle_gamma   90.00
#
_symmetry.space_group_name_H-M   'P 1'
#
loop_
_entity.id
_entity.type
_entity.pdbx_description
1 polymer ?
#
loop_
_entity_poly.entity_id
_entity_poly.type
_entity_poly.pdbx_seq_one_letter_code
_entity_poly.pdbx_strand_id
1 'polypeptide(L)'
;MTLTFCSWALLDRATGEISGSPDFDVALTTTQSMIKSWIVADFLRHHDPTAAELELGVAAIVDSDDNATETLYLAAGADASIARLIAACDLTETVATPGWWSMTAMSARDACRMGLALLDGRAAGPQWTPFVLEQMRSVRGSCAEHDQHETTGGGRWGIIDGLPAPAGVAIKNGWTRMSDGEWDVNCLALHEKWVLAILMGYPAGLPLQLAADHARTLTAALHAAGRLP
;
A
#
# COMPACT_ATOMS: atom_id res chain seq x y z
N MET A 1 16.95 16.00 -11.69
CA MET A 1 15.50 15.79 -11.91
C MET A 1 14.92 15.30 -10.60
N THR A 2 13.85 15.93 -10.15
CA THR A 2 13.34 15.81 -8.77
C THR A 2 11.89 15.39 -8.80
N LEU A 3 11.40 14.87 -7.68
CA LEU A 3 9.99 14.60 -7.49
C LEU A 3 9.16 15.87 -7.66
N THR A 4 7.96 15.74 -8.21
CA THR A 4 6.93 16.79 -8.21
C THR A 4 6.39 16.98 -6.79
N PHE A 5 6.16 15.88 -6.07
CA PHE A 5 5.90 15.91 -4.63
C PHE A 5 6.37 14.62 -3.94
N CYS A 6 6.55 14.70 -2.62
CA CYS A 6 6.82 13.58 -1.74
C CYS A 6 6.17 13.83 -0.39
N SER A 7 5.21 13.00 -0.04
CA SER A 7 4.48 13.07 1.23
C SER A 7 4.65 11.77 2.00
N TRP A 8 4.88 11.82 3.30
CA TRP A 8 5.06 10.60 4.11
C TRP A 8 4.44 10.74 5.49
N ALA A 9 4.01 9.61 6.05
CA ALA A 9 3.48 9.51 7.39
C ALA A 9 4.04 8.26 8.08
N LEU A 10 4.29 8.37 9.38
CA LEU A 10 4.77 7.33 10.26
C LEU A 10 3.85 7.25 11.48
N LEU A 11 3.20 6.10 11.64
CA LEU A 11 2.38 5.77 12.79
C LEU A 11 3.22 4.98 13.81
N ASP A 12 3.29 5.46 15.04
CA ASP A 12 3.76 4.69 16.20
C ASP A 12 2.59 3.89 16.77
N ARG A 13 2.71 2.56 16.80
CA ARG A 13 1.61 1.69 17.25
C ARG A 13 1.45 1.63 18.76
N ALA A 14 2.48 1.98 19.53
CA ALA A 14 2.39 2.01 20.98
C ALA A 14 1.57 3.22 21.44
N THR A 15 1.68 4.35 20.75
CA THR A 15 1.00 5.61 21.12
C THR A 15 -0.23 5.91 20.26
N GLY A 16 -0.29 5.37 19.04
CA GLY A 16 -1.26 5.75 18.02
C GLY A 16 -0.96 7.09 17.32
N GLU A 17 0.17 7.73 17.65
CA GLU A 17 0.56 9.00 17.06
C GLU A 17 1.00 8.82 15.60
N ILE A 18 0.52 9.72 14.73
CA ILE A 18 0.96 9.81 13.34
C ILE A 18 1.74 11.11 13.16
N SER A 19 2.97 10.99 12.66
CA SER A 19 3.86 12.11 12.34
C SER A 19 4.27 12.04 10.87
N GLY A 20 4.53 13.17 10.21
CA GLY A 20 4.67 13.18 8.76
C GLY A 20 5.44 14.36 8.16
N SER A 21 5.56 14.39 6.83
CA SER A 21 5.91 15.59 6.08
C SER A 21 4.85 16.67 6.26
N PRO A 22 5.10 17.97 6.03
CA PRO A 22 4.11 19.03 6.29
C PRO A 22 2.73 18.87 5.61
N ASP A 23 2.63 18.03 4.57
CA ASP A 23 1.44 17.77 3.75
C ASP A 23 0.87 16.35 3.93
N PHE A 24 1.32 15.60 4.95
CA PHE A 24 1.00 14.17 5.15
C PHE A 24 -0.49 13.84 5.25
N ASP A 25 -1.30 14.86 5.49
CA ASP A 25 -2.75 14.80 5.62
C ASP A 25 -3.52 15.68 4.64
N VAL A 26 -2.87 16.12 3.56
CA VAL A 26 -3.49 16.94 2.52
C VAL A 26 -3.10 16.46 1.14
N ALA A 27 -1.83 16.11 0.93
CA ALA A 27 -1.37 15.60 -0.35
C ALA A 27 -2.00 14.23 -0.64
N LEU A 28 -2.64 14.11 -1.80
CA LEU A 28 -3.27 12.88 -2.27
C LEU A 28 -2.52 12.34 -3.48
N THR A 29 -2.47 11.02 -3.57
CA THR A 29 -2.19 10.28 -4.80
C THR A 29 -3.19 9.15 -4.93
N THR A 30 -3.36 8.59 -6.11
CA THR A 30 -4.18 7.39 -6.23
C THR A 30 -3.56 6.22 -5.43
N THR A 31 -4.34 5.21 -5.07
CA THR A 31 -3.81 4.08 -4.27
C THR A 31 -3.10 3.03 -5.11
N GLN A 32 -3.37 2.98 -6.43
CA GLN A 32 -2.90 1.94 -7.34
C GLN A 32 -2.99 0.54 -6.70
N SER A 33 -1.88 -0.19 -6.63
CA SER A 33 -1.82 -1.53 -6.07
C SER A 33 -1.71 -1.59 -4.54
N MET A 34 -1.49 -0.48 -3.83
CA MET A 34 -1.42 -0.50 -2.36
C MET A 34 -2.75 -0.94 -1.72
N ILE A 35 -3.88 -0.54 -2.30
CA ILE A 35 -5.23 -0.88 -1.82
C ILE A 35 -5.58 -2.37 -1.98
N LYS A 36 -4.82 -3.14 -2.78
CA LYS A 36 -5.08 -4.59 -2.98
C LYS A 36 -5.04 -5.36 -1.66
N SER A 37 -4.17 -4.94 -0.74
CA SER A 37 -4.09 -5.51 0.60
C SER A 37 -5.41 -5.34 1.38
N TRP A 38 -6.08 -4.19 1.25
CA TRP A 38 -7.42 -3.97 1.79
C TRP A 38 -8.46 -4.84 1.09
N ILE A 39 -8.49 -4.86 -0.24
CA ILE A 39 -9.52 -5.59 -1.01
C ILE A 39 -9.52 -7.08 -0.64
N VAL A 40 -8.34 -7.70 -0.58
CA VAL A 40 -8.19 -9.09 -0.16
C VAL A 40 -8.65 -9.27 1.29
N ALA A 41 -8.23 -8.39 2.20
CA ALA A 41 -8.64 -8.46 3.61
C ALA A 41 -10.16 -8.35 3.80
N ASP A 42 -10.79 -7.38 3.15
CA ASP A 42 -12.22 -7.10 3.26
C ASP A 42 -13.06 -8.21 2.62
N PHE A 43 -12.63 -8.79 1.50
CA PHE A 43 -13.23 -10.00 0.95
C PHE A 43 -13.19 -11.15 1.97
N LEU A 44 -12.01 -11.48 2.51
CA LEU A 44 -11.84 -12.58 3.46
C LEU A 44 -12.64 -12.38 4.75
N ARG A 45 -12.86 -11.13 5.17
CA ARG A 45 -13.65 -10.82 6.37
C ARG A 45 -15.12 -11.21 6.24
N HIS A 46 -15.69 -11.16 5.04
CA HIS A 46 -17.13 -11.30 4.82
C HIS A 46 -17.53 -12.60 4.11
N HIS A 47 -16.55 -13.43 3.74
CA HIS A 47 -16.75 -14.62 2.94
C HIS A 47 -15.98 -15.81 3.52
N ASP A 48 -16.48 -17.02 3.29
CA ASP A 48 -15.74 -18.26 3.46
C ASP A 48 -15.05 -18.59 2.13
N PRO A 49 -13.76 -18.24 1.95
CA PRO A 49 -13.10 -18.35 0.66
C PRO A 49 -12.86 -19.81 0.27
N THR A 50 -13.05 -20.09 -1.00
CA THR A 50 -12.54 -21.30 -1.65
C THR A 50 -11.02 -21.26 -1.77
N ALA A 51 -10.40 -22.42 -2.03
CA ALA A 51 -8.96 -22.47 -2.32
C ALA A 51 -8.57 -21.58 -3.53
N ALA A 52 -9.43 -21.52 -4.55
CA ALA A 52 -9.19 -20.68 -5.73
C ALA A 52 -9.19 -19.18 -5.38
N GLU A 53 -10.10 -18.74 -4.52
CA GLU A 53 -10.14 -17.33 -4.09
C GLU A 53 -8.97 -16.96 -3.18
N LEU A 54 -8.45 -17.92 -2.39
CA LEU A 54 -7.20 -17.72 -1.66
C LEU A 54 -6.02 -17.52 -2.61
N GLU A 55 -5.92 -18.31 -3.69
CA GLU A 55 -4.88 -18.12 -4.72
C GLU A 55 -5.01 -16.75 -5.42
N LEU A 56 -6.23 -16.27 -5.67
CA LEU A 56 -6.44 -14.89 -6.14
C LEU A 56 -5.90 -13.87 -5.14
N GLY A 57 -6.12 -14.09 -3.83
CA GLY A 57 -5.59 -13.23 -2.78
C GLY A 57 -4.06 -13.22 -2.74
N VAL A 58 -3.42 -14.38 -2.96
CA VAL A 58 -1.97 -14.50 -3.09
C VAL A 58 -1.49 -13.69 -4.30
N ALA A 59 -2.05 -13.94 -5.49
CA ALA A 59 -1.66 -13.24 -6.71
C ALA A 59 -1.84 -11.72 -6.62
N ALA A 60 -2.98 -11.26 -6.06
CA ALA A 60 -3.29 -9.85 -5.87
C ALA A 60 -2.27 -9.14 -4.97
N ILE A 61 -1.81 -9.78 -3.88
CA ILE A 61 -0.86 -9.15 -2.95
C ILE A 61 0.58 -9.33 -3.44
N VAL A 62 1.00 -10.57 -3.68
CA VAL A 62 2.40 -10.96 -3.91
C VAL A 62 2.91 -10.50 -5.27
N ASP A 63 2.09 -10.71 -6.31
CA ASP A 63 2.42 -10.43 -7.71
C ASP A 63 1.74 -9.18 -8.24
N SER A 64 0.97 -8.51 -7.38
CA SER A 64 0.24 -7.30 -7.73
C SER A 64 -0.71 -7.52 -8.92
N ASP A 65 -1.38 -8.67 -9.00
CA ASP A 65 -2.26 -9.02 -10.12
C ASP A 65 -3.58 -8.23 -10.10
N ASP A 66 -3.85 -7.47 -11.17
CA ASP A 66 -5.05 -6.64 -11.32
C ASP A 66 -6.31 -7.47 -11.56
N ASN A 67 -6.25 -8.55 -12.33
CA ASN A 67 -7.42 -9.38 -12.65
C ASN A 67 -7.89 -10.17 -11.41
N ALA A 68 -6.94 -10.67 -10.63
CA ALA A 68 -7.22 -11.32 -9.36
C ALA A 68 -7.84 -10.33 -8.36
N THR A 69 -7.30 -9.11 -8.30
CA THR A 69 -7.85 -8.04 -7.47
C THR A 69 -9.27 -7.66 -7.90
N GLU A 70 -9.50 -7.46 -9.19
CA GLU A 70 -10.81 -7.09 -9.74
C GLU A 70 -11.87 -8.13 -9.38
N THR A 71 -11.53 -9.41 -9.53
CA THR A 71 -12.43 -10.52 -9.16
C THR A 71 -12.84 -10.44 -7.69
N LEU A 72 -11.88 -10.24 -6.78
CA LEU A 72 -12.15 -10.15 -5.35
C LEU A 72 -12.86 -8.84 -4.96
N TYR A 73 -12.54 -7.72 -5.61
CA TYR A 73 -13.21 -6.43 -5.42
C TYR A 73 -14.70 -6.52 -5.77
N LEU A 74 -15.02 -7.10 -6.94
CA LEU A 74 -16.40 -7.31 -7.35
C LEU A 74 -17.14 -8.27 -6.40
N ALA A 75 -16.48 -9.37 -5.98
CA ALA A 75 -17.05 -10.33 -5.02
C ALA A 75 -17.30 -9.69 -3.64
N ALA A 76 -16.44 -8.77 -3.20
CA ALA A 76 -16.62 -8.00 -1.97
C ALA A 76 -17.68 -6.88 -2.08
N GLY A 77 -18.37 -6.76 -3.23
CA GLY A 77 -19.42 -5.76 -3.43
C GLY A 77 -18.91 -4.42 -3.98
N ALA A 78 -17.77 -4.42 -4.66
CA ALA A 78 -17.20 -3.28 -5.38
C ALA A 78 -17.06 -2.04 -4.48
N ASP A 79 -17.72 -0.92 -4.82
CA ASP A 79 -17.66 0.33 -4.05
C ASP A 79 -18.05 0.17 -2.57
N ALA A 80 -18.85 -0.83 -2.23
CA ALA A 80 -19.15 -1.14 -0.83
C ALA A 80 -17.89 -1.54 -0.03
N SER A 81 -16.92 -2.18 -0.68
CA SER A 81 -15.61 -2.49 -0.06
C SER A 81 -14.82 -1.22 0.23
N ILE A 82 -14.84 -0.23 -0.68
CA ILE A 82 -14.15 1.05 -0.48
C ILE A 82 -14.86 1.90 0.59
N ALA A 83 -16.19 1.86 0.65
CA ALA A 83 -16.93 2.50 1.73
C ALA A 83 -16.57 1.89 3.10
N ARG A 84 -16.39 0.56 3.17
CA ARG A 84 -15.89 -0.11 4.38
C ARG A 84 -14.44 0.23 4.68
N LEU A 85 -13.58 0.42 3.69
CA LEU A 85 -12.20 0.90 3.90
C LEU A 85 -12.22 2.22 4.66
N ILE A 86 -12.97 3.19 4.14
CA ILE A 86 -13.05 4.53 4.71
C ILE A 86 -13.59 4.48 6.14
N ALA A 87 -14.67 3.73 6.36
CA ALA A 87 -15.31 3.63 7.67
C ALA A 87 -14.49 2.83 8.69
N ALA A 88 -13.97 1.65 8.33
CA ALA A 88 -13.29 0.75 9.27
C ALA A 88 -11.90 1.25 9.67
N CYS A 89 -11.26 2.03 8.79
CA CYS A 89 -9.93 2.58 9.01
C CYS A 89 -9.94 4.04 9.50
N ASP A 90 -11.12 4.65 9.70
CA ASP A 90 -11.25 6.06 10.08
C ASP A 90 -10.53 7.02 9.11
N LEU A 91 -10.68 6.78 7.80
CA LEU A 91 -10.02 7.58 6.77
C LEU A 91 -10.74 8.91 6.59
N THR A 92 -10.00 10.02 6.67
CA THR A 92 -10.60 11.37 6.68
C THR A 92 -10.28 12.20 5.44
N GLU A 93 -9.27 11.81 4.65
CA GLU A 93 -8.88 12.48 3.41
C GLU A 93 -9.25 11.66 2.17
N THR A 94 -9.46 10.36 2.34
CA THR A 94 -9.62 9.43 1.24
C THR A 94 -10.89 9.69 0.44
N VAL A 95 -10.73 9.75 -0.89
CA VAL A 95 -11.83 9.96 -1.84
C VAL A 95 -11.92 8.77 -2.78
N ALA A 96 -13.04 8.05 -2.72
CA ALA A 96 -13.30 6.92 -3.61
C ALA A 96 -13.55 7.39 -5.05
N THR A 97 -13.05 6.61 -6.01
CA THR A 97 -13.44 6.74 -7.42
C THR A 97 -14.44 5.62 -7.74
N PRO A 98 -15.71 5.94 -8.05
CA PRO A 98 -16.75 4.93 -8.27
C PRO A 98 -16.36 3.92 -9.34
N GLY A 99 -16.44 2.63 -9.00
CA GLY A 99 -16.11 1.51 -9.88
C GLY A 99 -14.62 1.38 -10.23
N TRP A 100 -13.72 2.12 -9.57
CA TRP A 100 -12.30 2.13 -9.91
C TRP A 100 -11.42 2.17 -8.66
N TRP A 101 -11.27 1.00 -8.02
CA TRP A 101 -10.57 0.85 -6.74
C TRP A 101 -9.15 1.44 -6.74
N SER A 102 -8.35 1.22 -7.79
CA SER A 102 -6.97 1.71 -7.88
C SER A 102 -6.88 3.23 -7.94
N MET A 103 -7.93 3.88 -8.44
CA MET A 103 -8.05 5.34 -8.55
C MET A 103 -8.63 5.99 -7.30
N THR A 104 -8.86 5.24 -6.22
CA THR A 104 -9.14 5.84 -4.90
C THR A 104 -7.97 6.76 -4.52
N ALA A 105 -8.24 8.03 -4.22
CA ALA A 105 -7.24 9.00 -3.80
C ALA A 105 -7.05 8.95 -2.29
N MET A 106 -5.81 8.91 -1.80
CA MET A 106 -5.48 8.67 -0.39
C MET A 106 -4.29 9.51 0.07
N SER A 107 -4.35 9.99 1.32
CA SER A 107 -3.26 10.71 2.00
C SER A 107 -2.27 9.73 2.64
N ALA A 108 -1.07 10.21 3.01
CA ALA A 108 -0.09 9.37 3.69
C ALA A 108 -0.60 8.97 5.09
N ARG A 109 -1.31 9.87 5.77
CA ARG A 109 -2.01 9.61 7.03
C ARG A 109 -3.01 8.47 6.89
N ASP A 110 -3.88 8.52 5.89
CA ASP A 110 -4.91 7.52 5.68
C ASP A 110 -4.31 6.16 5.25
N ALA A 111 -3.22 6.17 4.48
CA ALA A 111 -2.47 4.95 4.19
C ALA A 111 -1.90 4.29 5.47
N CYS A 112 -1.42 5.08 6.43
CA CYS A 112 -1.00 4.55 7.74
C CYS A 112 -2.17 3.97 8.53
N ARG A 113 -3.34 4.61 8.50
CA ARG A 113 -4.55 4.10 9.17
C ARG A 113 -5.05 2.80 8.54
N MET A 114 -5.02 2.69 7.21
CA MET A 114 -5.29 1.43 6.51
C MET A 114 -4.30 0.35 6.93
N GLY A 115 -3.00 0.66 6.99
CA GLY A 115 -1.99 -0.28 7.49
C GLY A 115 -2.23 -0.71 8.94
N LEU A 116 -2.68 0.19 9.82
CA LEU A 116 -3.04 -0.16 11.18
C LEU A 116 -4.24 -1.13 11.22
N ALA A 117 -5.27 -0.89 10.42
CA ALA A 117 -6.45 -1.77 10.35
C ALA A 117 -6.13 -3.17 9.79
N LEU A 118 -5.15 -3.28 8.89
CA LEU A 118 -4.61 -4.56 8.43
C LEU A 118 -3.89 -5.30 9.56
N LEU A 119 -3.07 -4.60 10.35
CA LEU A 119 -2.29 -5.18 11.45
C LEU A 119 -3.13 -5.58 12.67
N ASP A 120 -4.14 -4.77 13.04
CA ASP A 120 -4.95 -4.99 14.24
C ASP A 120 -6.17 -5.89 14.00
N GLY A 121 -6.42 -6.24 12.74
CA GLY A 121 -7.46 -7.18 12.34
C GLY A 121 -8.83 -6.57 12.12
N ARG A 122 -8.98 -5.24 12.16
CA ARG A 122 -10.21 -4.58 11.69
C ARG A 122 -10.51 -4.92 10.22
N ALA A 123 -9.49 -5.02 9.37
CA ALA A 123 -9.66 -5.29 7.94
C ALA A 123 -10.09 -6.74 7.63
N ALA A 124 -9.37 -7.75 8.15
CA ALA A 124 -9.57 -9.15 7.78
C ALA A 124 -10.23 -10.03 8.86
N GLY A 125 -10.30 -9.55 10.11
CA GLY A 125 -10.68 -10.37 11.26
C GLY A 125 -9.57 -11.34 11.72
N PRO A 126 -9.69 -11.91 12.93
CA PRO A 126 -8.61 -12.68 13.55
C PRO A 126 -8.23 -13.96 12.79
N GLN A 127 -9.16 -14.54 12.03
CA GLN A 127 -8.92 -15.73 11.22
C GLN A 127 -7.98 -15.44 10.04
N TRP A 128 -8.16 -14.31 9.36
CA TRP A 128 -7.52 -14.03 8.08
C TRP A 128 -6.39 -13.00 8.14
N THR A 129 -6.30 -12.20 9.21
CA THR A 129 -5.17 -11.27 9.40
C THR A 129 -3.79 -11.95 9.26
N PRO A 130 -3.52 -13.12 9.87
CA PRO A 130 -2.23 -13.79 9.68
C PRO A 130 -1.94 -14.13 8.21
N PHE A 131 -2.94 -14.59 7.46
CA PHE A 131 -2.81 -14.91 6.03
C PHE A 131 -2.46 -13.66 5.21
N VAL A 132 -3.21 -12.56 5.38
CA VAL A 132 -2.99 -11.32 4.63
C VAL A 132 -1.59 -10.76 4.91
N LEU A 133 -1.19 -10.67 6.17
CA LEU A 133 0.13 -10.18 6.54
C LEU A 133 1.25 -11.07 5.99
N GLU A 134 1.03 -12.39 5.91
CA GLU A 134 2.01 -13.30 5.32
C GLU A 134 2.17 -13.08 3.82
N GLN A 135 1.08 -12.85 3.08
CA GLN A 135 1.17 -12.50 1.66
C GLN A 135 1.91 -11.17 1.45
N MET A 136 1.66 -10.18 2.32
CA MET A 136 2.35 -8.90 2.24
C MET A 136 3.86 -9.00 2.55
N ARG A 137 4.28 -9.95 3.41
CA ARG A 137 5.71 -10.26 3.62
C ARG A 137 6.33 -11.01 2.44
N SER A 138 5.50 -11.70 1.67
CA SER A 138 5.91 -12.54 0.53
C SER A 138 5.97 -11.78 -0.80
N VAL A 139 5.61 -10.48 -0.82
CA VAL A 139 5.73 -9.61 -1.99
C VAL A 139 7.13 -9.72 -2.61
N ARG A 140 7.16 -9.89 -3.92
CA ARG A 140 8.38 -10.17 -4.70
C ARG A 140 8.51 -9.25 -5.91
N GLY A 141 9.59 -9.45 -6.67
CA GLY A 141 9.94 -8.66 -7.85
C GLY A 141 10.42 -7.24 -7.54
N SER A 142 11.12 -6.63 -8.49
CA SER A 142 11.81 -5.35 -8.36
C SER A 142 11.25 -4.29 -9.32
N CYS A 143 11.84 -3.10 -9.36
CA CYS A 143 11.53 -2.09 -10.39
C CYS A 143 12.10 -2.43 -11.79
N ALA A 144 12.79 -3.56 -11.96
CA ALA A 144 13.37 -3.94 -13.24
C ALA A 144 12.28 -4.26 -14.27
N GLU A 145 12.50 -3.90 -15.53
CA GLU A 145 11.51 -4.04 -16.61
C GLU A 145 10.95 -5.47 -16.74
N HIS A 146 11.77 -6.50 -16.53
CA HIS A 146 11.33 -7.90 -16.62
C HIS A 146 10.36 -8.33 -15.50
N ASP A 147 10.30 -7.58 -14.40
CA ASP A 147 9.35 -7.79 -13.31
C ASP A 147 8.08 -6.95 -13.48
N GLN A 148 7.98 -6.12 -14.53
CA GLN A 148 6.91 -5.14 -14.70
C GLN A 148 6.07 -5.48 -15.92
N HIS A 149 4.79 -5.73 -15.71
CA HIS A 149 3.85 -6.10 -16.77
C HIS A 149 2.60 -5.21 -16.72
N GLU A 150 1.74 -5.34 -17.73
CA GLU A 150 0.55 -4.51 -17.86
C GLU A 150 -0.44 -4.70 -16.71
N THR A 151 -0.58 -5.94 -16.20
CA THR A 151 -1.58 -6.31 -15.18
C THR A 151 -1.00 -7.01 -13.96
N THR A 152 0.32 -7.18 -13.90
CA THR A 152 1.06 -7.77 -12.78
C THR A 152 2.39 -7.04 -12.63
N GLY A 153 3.02 -7.09 -11.44
CA GLY A 153 4.32 -6.47 -11.30
C GLY A 153 5.02 -6.65 -9.96
N GLY A 154 6.35 -6.53 -10.02
CA GLY A 154 7.24 -6.61 -8.87
C GLY A 154 7.08 -5.43 -7.92
N GLY A 155 6.78 -5.72 -6.65
CA GLY A 155 6.47 -4.73 -5.63
C GLY A 155 7.48 -4.66 -4.47
N ARG A 156 8.56 -5.45 -4.50
CA ARG A 156 9.50 -5.57 -3.37
C ARG A 156 10.67 -4.59 -3.50
N TRP A 157 10.41 -3.33 -3.24
CA TRP A 157 11.39 -2.24 -3.32
C TRP A 157 11.01 -1.06 -2.43
N GLY A 158 11.89 -0.08 -2.27
CA GLY A 158 11.59 1.20 -1.61
C GLY A 158 11.80 1.15 -0.10
N ILE A 159 10.72 1.26 0.69
CA ILE A 159 10.82 1.28 2.16
C ILE A 159 11.62 0.09 2.69
N ILE A 160 11.34 -1.12 2.18
CA ILE A 160 11.97 -2.36 2.63
C ILE A 160 13.50 -2.35 2.48
N ASP A 161 14.02 -1.62 1.49
CA ASP A 161 15.45 -1.54 1.19
C ASP A 161 16.18 -0.48 2.04
N GLY A 162 15.44 0.41 2.72
CA GLY A 162 15.98 1.43 3.60
C GLY A 162 16.08 0.99 5.06
N LEU A 163 15.55 -0.18 5.40
CA LEU A 163 15.55 -0.72 6.76
C LEU A 163 16.83 -1.54 7.02
N PRO A 164 17.48 -1.38 8.19
CA PRO A 164 18.63 -2.20 8.55
C PRO A 164 18.25 -3.67 8.82
N ALA A 165 17.03 -3.90 9.32
CA ALA A 165 16.50 -5.22 9.64
C ALA A 165 15.05 -5.34 9.11
N PRO A 166 14.85 -5.75 7.83
CA PRO A 166 13.53 -5.82 7.21
C PRO A 166 12.71 -7.06 7.63
N ALA A 167 13.22 -7.91 8.53
CA ALA A 167 12.55 -9.14 8.93
C ALA A 167 11.17 -8.85 9.55
N GLY A 168 10.14 -9.57 9.10
CA GLY A 168 8.77 -9.44 9.61
C GLY A 168 7.97 -8.26 9.05
N VAL A 169 8.59 -7.39 8.24
CA VAL A 169 7.92 -6.24 7.62
C VAL A 169 7.07 -6.70 6.44
N ALA A 170 5.77 -6.43 6.53
CA ALA A 170 4.81 -6.62 5.45
C ALA A 170 4.79 -5.37 4.58
N ILE A 171 4.70 -5.50 3.26
CA ILE A 171 4.67 -4.36 2.33
C ILE A 171 3.56 -4.47 1.30
N LYS A 172 3.15 -3.33 0.77
CA LYS A 172 2.45 -3.25 -0.53
C LYS A 172 2.71 -1.90 -1.18
N ASN A 173 3.36 -1.93 -2.34
CA ASN A 173 3.58 -0.74 -3.15
C ASN A 173 2.54 -0.65 -4.28
N GLY A 174 2.37 0.55 -4.83
CA GLY A 174 1.52 0.87 -5.97
C GLY A 174 2.18 1.93 -6.86
N TRP A 175 2.02 1.80 -8.17
CA TRP A 175 2.57 2.72 -9.16
C TRP A 175 1.74 2.71 -10.44
N THR A 176 1.52 3.86 -11.06
CA THR A 176 0.82 3.98 -12.34
C THR A 176 1.31 5.22 -13.08
N ARG A 177 1.51 5.08 -14.39
CA ARG A 177 1.74 6.22 -15.28
C ARG A 177 0.38 6.84 -15.59
N MET A 178 0.18 8.05 -15.12
CA MET A 178 -1.07 8.80 -15.25
C MET A 178 -1.16 9.46 -16.64
N SER A 179 -2.39 9.75 -17.07
CA SER A 179 -2.64 10.36 -18.39
C SER A 179 -2.14 11.81 -18.52
N ASP A 180 -1.89 12.48 -17.39
CA ASP A 180 -1.31 13.82 -17.32
C ASP A 180 0.22 13.82 -17.51
N GLY A 181 0.84 12.65 -17.66
CA GLY A 181 2.27 12.51 -17.87
C GLY A 181 3.08 12.43 -16.58
N GLU A 182 2.45 12.27 -15.43
CA GLU A 182 3.12 11.98 -14.15
C GLU A 182 3.04 10.49 -13.80
N TRP A 183 3.95 10.06 -12.94
CA TRP A 183 3.80 8.87 -12.12
C TRP A 183 3.01 9.24 -10.88
N ASP A 184 2.04 8.40 -10.52
CA ASP A 184 1.59 8.26 -9.14
C ASP A 184 2.28 7.02 -8.54
N VAL A 185 2.90 7.16 -7.36
CA VAL A 185 3.56 6.07 -6.66
C VAL A 185 3.29 6.14 -5.16
N ASN A 186 3.05 4.98 -4.54
CA ASN A 186 3.00 4.84 -3.10
C ASN A 186 3.75 3.59 -2.59
N CYS A 187 4.25 3.69 -1.37
CA CYS A 187 4.90 2.61 -0.65
C CYS A 187 4.26 2.51 0.74
N LEU A 188 3.81 1.31 1.12
CA LEU A 188 3.29 1.01 2.44
C LEU A 188 4.11 -0.12 3.08
N ALA A 189 4.53 0.10 4.33
CA ALA A 189 5.21 -0.89 5.14
C ALA A 189 4.60 -0.99 6.53
N LEU A 190 4.44 -2.22 7.00
CA LEU A 190 3.73 -2.58 8.21
C LEU A 190 4.66 -3.42 9.07
N HIS A 191 4.86 -2.98 10.32
CA HIS A 191 5.64 -3.68 11.32
C HIS A 191 4.82 -3.82 12.61
N GLU A 192 5.24 -4.70 13.52
CA GLU A 192 4.54 -4.88 14.79
C GLU A 192 4.50 -3.60 15.64
N LYS A 193 5.43 -2.66 15.40
CA LYS A 193 5.59 -1.42 16.17
C LYS A 193 5.21 -0.14 15.43
N TRP A 194 5.11 -0.17 14.10
CA TRP A 194 4.93 1.03 13.31
C TRP A 194 4.29 0.75 11.96
N VAL A 195 3.74 1.79 11.33
CA VAL A 195 3.32 1.79 9.91
C VAL A 195 3.94 2.99 9.23
N LEU A 196 4.56 2.79 8.07
CA LEU A 196 5.14 3.86 7.26
C LEU A 196 4.48 3.86 5.88
N ALA A 197 3.99 5.03 5.48
CA ALA A 197 3.50 5.29 4.13
C ALA A 197 4.29 6.43 3.49
N ILE A 198 4.64 6.27 2.21
CA ILE A 198 5.32 7.29 1.39
C ILE A 198 4.56 7.39 0.07
N LEU A 199 4.14 8.60 -0.30
CA LEU A 199 3.44 8.96 -1.53
C LEU A 199 4.34 9.87 -2.36
N MET A 200 4.40 9.64 -3.66
CA MET A 200 5.28 10.39 -4.57
C MET A 200 4.58 10.61 -5.90
N GLY A 201 4.89 11.76 -6.51
CA GLY A 201 4.54 12.04 -7.90
C GLY A 201 5.72 12.68 -8.61
N TYR A 202 5.92 12.34 -9.89
CA TYR A 202 7.03 12.83 -10.70
C TYR A 202 6.82 12.53 -12.20
N PRO A 203 7.48 13.25 -13.13
CA PRO A 203 7.25 13.06 -14.56
C PRO A 203 7.47 11.61 -15.03
N ALA A 204 6.53 11.08 -15.81
CA ALA A 204 6.55 9.70 -16.33
C ALA A 204 7.74 9.40 -17.26
N GLY A 205 8.43 10.43 -17.76
CA GLY A 205 9.68 10.28 -18.49
C GLY A 205 10.85 9.73 -17.64
N LEU A 206 10.69 9.71 -16.31
CA LEU A 206 11.68 9.18 -15.37
C LEU A 206 11.39 7.71 -15.00
N PRO A 207 12.42 6.92 -14.66
CA PRO A 207 12.25 5.51 -14.32
C PRO A 207 11.55 5.32 -12.96
N LEU A 208 10.83 4.19 -12.80
CA LEU A 208 10.24 3.79 -11.51
C LEU A 208 11.29 3.68 -10.39
N GLN A 209 12.52 3.30 -10.74
CA GLN A 209 13.65 3.22 -9.82
C GLN A 209 13.88 4.51 -9.01
N LEU A 210 13.52 5.68 -9.57
CA LEU A 210 13.61 6.95 -8.87
C LEU A 210 12.78 6.95 -7.57
N ALA A 211 11.54 6.46 -7.63
CA ALA A 211 10.68 6.37 -6.45
C ALA A 211 11.23 5.39 -5.42
N ALA A 212 11.73 4.23 -5.87
CA ALA A 212 12.35 3.24 -5.00
C ALA A 212 13.55 3.82 -4.24
N ASP A 213 14.44 4.55 -4.94
CA ASP A 213 15.61 5.18 -4.32
C ASP A 213 15.23 6.28 -3.32
N HIS A 214 14.19 7.07 -3.63
CA HIS A 214 13.68 8.07 -2.70
C HIS A 214 13.06 7.44 -1.46
N ALA A 215 12.20 6.42 -1.61
CA ALA A 215 11.60 5.72 -0.47
C ALA A 215 12.66 5.04 0.42
N ARG A 216 13.66 4.39 -0.19
CA ARG A 216 14.82 3.81 0.51
C ARG A 216 15.58 4.87 1.31
N THR A 217 15.93 5.98 0.66
CA THR A 217 16.72 7.06 1.28
C THR A 217 15.97 7.72 2.44
N LEU A 218 14.69 8.01 2.25
CA LEU A 218 13.83 8.59 3.29
C LEU A 218 13.70 7.64 4.48
N THR A 219 13.48 6.35 4.23
CA THR A 219 13.39 5.34 5.29
C THR A 219 14.68 5.25 6.10
N ALA A 220 15.84 5.21 5.43
CA ALA A 220 17.14 5.21 6.10
C ALA A 220 17.38 6.49 6.94
N ALA A 221 16.91 7.65 6.46
CA ALA A 221 16.98 8.90 7.20
C ALA A 221 16.08 8.90 8.45
N LEU A 222 14.87 8.34 8.35
CA LEU A 222 13.96 8.18 9.50
C LEU A 222 14.56 7.24 10.56
N HIS A 223 15.21 6.15 10.13
CA HIS A 223 15.95 5.27 11.03
C HIS A 223 17.12 6.00 11.70
N ALA A 224 17.96 6.71 10.94
CA ALA A 224 19.08 7.47 11.49
C ALA A 224 18.65 8.57 12.47
N ALA A 225 17.44 9.12 12.31
CA ALA A 225 16.83 10.07 13.22
C ALA A 225 16.17 9.43 14.47
N GLY A 226 16.25 8.10 14.63
CA GLY A 226 15.66 7.37 15.75
C GLY A 226 14.13 7.28 15.70
N ARG A 227 13.52 7.53 14.55
CA ARG A 227 12.05 7.47 14.37
C ARG A 227 11.58 6.09 13.93
N LEU A 228 12.45 5.32 13.29
CA LEU A 228 12.28 3.91 13.00
C LEU A 228 13.34 3.10 13.75
N PRO A 229 13.01 1.88 14.21
CA PRO A 229 13.98 0.98 14.82
C PRO A 229 15.06 0.54 13.84
#